data_AF-A0A414EQR5-F1
#
_entry.id   AF-A0A414EQR5-F1
#
_cell.length_a   1.000
_cell.length_b   1.000
_cell.length_c   1.000
_cell.angle_alpha   90.00
_cell.angle_beta   90.00
_cell.angle_gamma   90.00
#
_symmetry.space_group_name_H-M   'P 1'
#
loop_
_entity.id
_entity.type
_entity.pdbx_description
1 polymer ?
#
loop_
_entity_poly.entity_id
_entity_poly.type
_entity_poly.pdbx_seq_one_letter_code
_entity_poly.pdbx_strand_id
1 'polypeptide(L)'
;MDFFSILTLLGGLAMFLYGMQVMGDGLAKVSGGKLEQILENLTSSKWKAVLLGMCVTAVIQSSSATTVMVVGFVNSGIMKLTQAVGIIMGANIGTTITSWILSLTGIESSNFFISLLKPSAFSPILALIGIVLLTFTKSSRKKDVGTILLGFAVLMFGMESMSGAVKPLADVPEFTGLLLKFSNPVAGILAGTVLTAIIQSSSASVGILQALCMTGAVPYSSAFPIIMGQNIGTCVTALLSAIGANKNAKRAAMIHLYFNLIGTVVFMVLFYMINAAVHFPFMAQMATPATIAITHSVFNITATLVWLPFSNLLVKLACLTIRDDKVDEVSREDQEFMILESRFLEKPAFAVEQGRNAAKHMEQDSRKILDIALGLIYSYSDEQAERVQKLESKIDRYEDELGTYLVKLNNKDLSERDSHSVSIMLHCIGDFERISDHAVNIMESAQELHEKNISFSPQARNELQVLVAVVSRIVDTAYQVFDRQDLNLVSDVEPLEEIVDELSKELKRRHVNRLRLGECTIEMGFILTDLITSLERIADHCSNISVCVTQVRENLYDTHSHLESLKNEPDDSYYNRLGELHKEYVLP
;
A
#
# COMPACT_ATOMS: atom_id res chain seq x y z
N MET A 1 -31.18 -32.04 -10.49
CA MET A 1 -30.77 -30.83 -11.25
C MET A 1 -30.80 -31.17 -12.72
N ASP A 2 -31.44 -30.34 -13.52
CA ASP A 2 -31.22 -30.35 -14.96
C ASP A 2 -29.93 -29.60 -15.31
N PHE A 3 -29.49 -29.70 -16.56
CA PHE A 3 -28.29 -29.03 -17.07
C PHE A 3 -28.36 -27.51 -16.88
N PHE A 4 -29.54 -26.91 -17.06
CA PHE A 4 -29.76 -25.47 -16.91
C PHE A 4 -29.57 -25.00 -15.47
N SER A 5 -30.01 -25.76 -14.47
CA SER A 5 -29.79 -25.45 -13.06
C SER A 5 -28.30 -25.40 -12.71
N ILE A 6 -27.49 -26.31 -13.29
CA ILE A 6 -26.03 -26.30 -13.09
C ILE A 6 -25.42 -25.04 -13.72
N LEU A 7 -25.85 -24.67 -14.92
CA LEU A 7 -25.40 -23.42 -15.57
C LEU A 7 -25.81 -22.18 -14.77
N THR A 8 -27.04 -22.12 -14.25
CA THR A 8 -27.51 -21.01 -13.40
C THR A 8 -26.71 -20.92 -12.11
N LEU A 9 -26.37 -22.06 -11.49
CA LEU A 9 -25.53 -22.10 -10.30
C LEU A 9 -24.12 -21.56 -10.59
N LEU A 10 -23.47 -22.03 -11.67
CA LEU A 10 -22.12 -21.58 -12.05
C LEU A 10 -22.12 -20.11 -12.48
N GLY A 11 -23.12 -19.66 -13.23
CA GLY A 11 -23.29 -18.26 -13.63
C GLY A 11 -23.56 -17.35 -12.42
N GLY A 12 -24.42 -17.80 -11.50
CA GLY A 12 -24.68 -17.11 -10.23
C GLY A 12 -23.41 -16.98 -9.38
N LEU A 13 -22.62 -18.04 -9.28
CA LEU A 13 -21.33 -18.03 -8.59
C LEU A 13 -20.34 -17.05 -9.25
N ALA A 14 -20.24 -17.05 -10.58
CA ALA A 14 -19.37 -16.13 -11.31
C ALA A 14 -19.76 -14.67 -11.07
N MET A 15 -21.06 -14.34 -11.17
CA MET A 15 -21.56 -12.99 -10.87
C MET A 15 -21.34 -12.61 -9.40
N PHE A 16 -21.54 -13.55 -8.48
CA PHE A 16 -21.31 -13.32 -7.05
C PHE A 16 -19.84 -12.99 -6.75
N LEU A 17 -18.90 -13.76 -7.29
CA LEU A 17 -17.47 -13.53 -7.15
C LEU A 17 -17.05 -12.20 -7.81
N TYR A 18 -17.53 -11.93 -9.03
CA TYR A 18 -17.26 -10.68 -9.73
C TYR A 18 -17.78 -9.46 -8.96
N GLY A 19 -19.04 -9.52 -8.49
CA GLY A 19 -19.63 -8.43 -7.71
C GLY A 19 -18.87 -8.17 -6.41
N MET A 20 -18.40 -9.22 -5.74
CA MET A 20 -17.54 -9.11 -4.55
C MET A 20 -16.20 -8.44 -4.85
N GLN A 21 -15.55 -8.81 -5.96
CA GLN A 21 -14.29 -8.19 -6.39
C GLN A 21 -14.49 -6.69 -6.71
N VAL A 22 -15.45 -6.37 -7.58
CA VAL A 22 -15.75 -4.99 -8.00
C VAL A 22 -16.12 -4.10 -6.82
N MET A 23 -16.95 -4.61 -5.90
CA MET A 23 -17.32 -3.89 -4.68
C MET A 23 -16.10 -3.64 -3.78
N GLY A 24 -15.25 -4.65 -3.58
CA GLY A 24 -14.05 -4.56 -2.76
C GLY A 24 -13.02 -3.57 -3.32
N ASP A 25 -12.77 -3.61 -4.62
CA ASP A 25 -11.82 -2.71 -5.28
C ASP A 25 -12.32 -1.25 -5.30
N GLY A 26 -13.63 -1.05 -5.53
CA GLY A 26 -14.24 0.28 -5.40
C GLY A 26 -14.12 0.86 -3.99
N LEU A 27 -14.37 0.04 -2.95
CA LEU A 27 -14.19 0.45 -1.55
C LEU A 27 -12.73 0.82 -1.23
N ALA A 28 -11.78 0.07 -1.77
CA ALA A 28 -10.35 0.36 -1.62
C ALA A 28 -9.98 1.70 -2.28
N LYS A 29 -10.42 1.97 -3.52
CA LYS A 29 -10.17 3.24 -4.24
C LYS A 29 -10.73 4.45 -3.49
N VAL A 30 -11.97 4.38 -3.02
CA VAL A 30 -12.60 5.47 -2.24
C VAL A 30 -11.86 5.71 -0.92
N SER A 31 -11.14 4.72 -0.40
CA SER A 31 -10.41 4.80 0.86
C SER A 31 -8.97 5.29 0.74
N GLY A 32 -8.47 5.57 -0.47
CA GLY A 32 -7.05 5.81 -0.81
C GLY A 32 -6.26 6.84 0.02
N GLY A 33 -6.90 7.67 0.85
CA GLY A 33 -6.22 8.57 1.80
C GLY A 33 -6.25 8.18 3.27
N LYS A 34 -7.07 7.19 3.67
CA LYS A 34 -7.12 6.68 5.04
C LYS A 34 -6.16 5.51 5.27
N LEU A 35 -5.51 5.04 4.20
CA LEU A 35 -4.58 3.92 4.21
C LEU A 35 -3.17 4.35 4.61
N GLU A 36 -2.80 5.61 4.32
CA GLU A 36 -1.66 6.33 4.90
C GLU A 36 -1.64 6.24 6.44
N GLN A 37 -2.79 6.46 7.08
CA GLN A 37 -2.97 6.29 8.53
C GLN A 37 -2.72 4.87 9.04
N ILE A 38 -2.81 3.82 8.21
CA ILE A 38 -2.53 2.43 8.62
C ILE A 38 -1.02 2.23 8.81
N LEU A 39 -0.21 2.81 7.92
CA LEU A 39 1.25 2.79 8.00
C LEU A 39 1.74 3.67 9.16
N GLU A 40 1.15 4.86 9.31
CA GLU A 40 1.45 5.76 10.42
C GLU A 40 1.03 5.20 11.79
N ASN A 41 -0.09 4.47 11.85
CA ASN A 41 -0.61 3.86 13.07
C ASN A 41 -0.23 2.38 13.20
N LEU A 42 0.91 1.93 12.64
CA LEU A 42 1.50 0.62 12.95
C LEU A 42 1.82 0.55 14.45
N THR A 43 0.80 0.14 15.18
CA THR A 43 0.65 0.43 16.59
C THR A 43 1.45 -0.54 17.46
N SER A 44 2.00 -0.04 18.57
CA SER A 44 2.70 -0.84 19.57
C SER A 44 1.76 -1.66 20.47
N SER A 45 0.44 -1.40 20.45
CA SER A 45 -0.53 -2.04 21.34
C SER A 45 -1.32 -3.15 20.62
N LYS A 46 -1.40 -4.32 21.27
CA LYS A 46 -2.08 -5.52 20.73
C LYS A 46 -3.56 -5.25 20.40
N TRP A 47 -4.28 -4.52 21.25
CA TRP A 47 -5.71 -4.22 21.04
C TRP A 47 -5.93 -3.27 19.87
N LYS A 48 -5.08 -2.25 19.75
CA LYS A 48 -5.14 -1.33 18.61
C LYS A 48 -4.81 -2.06 17.31
N ALA A 49 -3.88 -3.01 17.32
CA ALA A 49 -3.58 -3.86 16.16
C ALA A 49 -4.78 -4.73 15.74
N VAL A 50 -5.51 -5.31 16.70
CA VAL A 50 -6.77 -6.04 16.41
C VAL A 50 -7.82 -5.13 15.79
N LEU A 51 -8.04 -3.95 16.38
CA LEU A 51 -9.01 -3.00 15.84
C LEU A 51 -8.62 -2.53 14.43
N LEU A 52 -7.33 -2.28 14.20
CA LEU A 52 -6.81 -1.93 12.89
C LEU A 52 -7.09 -3.03 11.86
N GLY A 53 -6.72 -4.29 12.16
CA GLY A 53 -7.01 -5.41 11.27
C GLY A 53 -8.50 -5.59 10.98
N MET A 54 -9.34 -5.42 12.01
CA MET A 54 -10.80 -5.48 11.86
C MET A 54 -11.30 -4.40 10.90
N CYS A 55 -10.92 -3.14 11.11
CA CYS A 55 -11.34 -2.02 10.27
C CYS A 55 -10.83 -2.17 8.83
N VAL A 56 -9.57 -2.55 8.65
CA VAL A 56 -8.96 -2.74 7.32
C VAL A 56 -9.69 -3.84 6.56
N THR A 57 -9.90 -5.00 7.19
CA THR A 57 -10.63 -6.08 6.54
C THR A 57 -12.11 -5.75 6.35
N ALA A 58 -12.75 -4.98 7.24
CA ALA A 58 -14.12 -4.51 7.04
C ALA A 58 -14.27 -3.65 5.79
N VAL A 59 -13.31 -2.73 5.59
CA VAL A 59 -13.31 -1.80 4.44
C VAL A 59 -12.95 -2.52 3.15
N ILE A 60 -11.89 -3.34 3.16
CA ILE A 60 -11.41 -4.08 1.97
C ILE A 60 -12.31 -5.29 1.67
N GLN A 61 -13.05 -5.79 2.66
CA GLN A 61 -13.89 -6.99 2.62
C GLN A 61 -13.15 -8.31 2.32
N SER A 62 -11.84 -8.36 2.57
CA SER A 62 -11.03 -9.56 2.31
C SER A 62 -9.96 -9.78 3.38
N SER A 63 -10.19 -10.72 4.32
CA SER A 63 -9.15 -11.10 5.30
C SER A 63 -7.96 -11.78 4.64
N SER A 64 -8.15 -12.51 3.53
CA SER A 64 -7.04 -13.07 2.74
C SER A 64 -6.12 -11.95 2.27
N ALA A 65 -6.68 -10.89 1.66
CA ALA A 65 -5.88 -9.74 1.21
C ALA A 65 -5.21 -9.01 2.38
N THR A 66 -5.92 -8.77 3.49
CA THR A 66 -5.33 -8.16 4.69
C THR A 66 -4.21 -9.02 5.28
N THR A 67 -4.36 -10.35 5.29
CA THR A 67 -3.32 -11.23 5.85
C THR A 67 -2.13 -11.37 4.92
N VAL A 68 -2.34 -11.49 3.61
CA VAL A 68 -1.26 -11.43 2.60
C VAL A 68 -0.48 -10.13 2.74
N MET A 69 -1.18 -9.03 3.00
CA MET A 69 -0.57 -7.73 3.24
C MET A 69 0.26 -7.70 4.51
N VAL A 70 -0.26 -8.22 5.63
CA VAL A 70 0.52 -8.38 6.87
C VAL A 70 1.77 -9.23 6.66
N VAL A 71 1.65 -10.34 5.94
CA VAL A 71 2.81 -11.18 5.58
C VAL A 71 3.83 -10.38 4.76
N GLY A 72 3.37 -9.53 3.82
CA GLY A 72 4.22 -8.61 3.08
C GLY A 72 4.90 -7.57 3.97
N PHE A 73 4.19 -6.96 4.92
CA PHE A 73 4.78 -5.96 5.84
C PHE A 73 5.82 -6.56 6.79
N VAL A 74 5.64 -7.82 7.19
CA VAL A 74 6.66 -8.54 7.96
C VAL A 74 7.83 -8.95 7.05
N ASN A 75 7.57 -9.23 5.77
CA ASN A 75 8.63 -9.52 4.81
C ASN A 75 9.52 -8.30 4.56
N SER A 76 8.90 -7.13 4.42
CA SER A 76 9.58 -5.88 4.12
C SER A 76 10.25 -5.21 5.33
N GLY A 77 10.20 -5.84 6.51
CA GLY A 77 10.79 -5.29 7.74
C GLY A 77 10.01 -4.14 8.39
N ILE A 78 8.99 -3.60 7.70
CA ILE A 78 8.16 -2.48 8.17
C ILE A 78 7.39 -2.87 9.46
N MET A 79 7.00 -4.14 9.60
CA MET A 79 6.22 -4.63 10.73
C MET A 79 6.91 -5.77 11.48
N LYS A 80 6.92 -5.69 12.81
CA LYS A 80 7.38 -6.79 13.66
C LYS A 80 6.36 -7.93 13.68
N LEU A 81 6.86 -9.17 13.73
CA LEU A 81 6.03 -10.39 13.83
C LEU A 81 5.00 -10.33 14.98
N THR A 82 5.34 -9.71 16.11
CA THR A 82 4.44 -9.57 17.26
C THR A 82 3.25 -8.63 16.98
N GLN A 83 3.43 -7.62 16.13
CA GLN A 83 2.36 -6.70 15.73
C GLN A 83 1.42 -7.38 14.72
N ALA A 84 1.98 -8.17 13.80
CA ALA A 84 1.25 -8.95 12.82
C ALA A 84 0.18 -9.86 13.44
N VAL A 85 0.47 -10.45 14.61
CA VAL A 85 -0.49 -11.30 15.33
C VAL A 85 -1.81 -10.57 15.59
N GLY A 86 -1.76 -9.33 16.07
CA GLY A 86 -2.96 -8.56 16.39
C GLY A 86 -3.78 -8.24 15.14
N ILE A 87 -3.10 -7.81 14.06
CA ILE A 87 -3.78 -7.47 12.80
C ILE A 87 -4.43 -8.71 12.17
N ILE A 88 -3.77 -9.86 12.18
CA ILE A 88 -4.33 -11.13 11.69
C ILE A 88 -5.60 -11.53 12.46
N MET A 89 -5.58 -11.41 13.80
CA MET A 89 -6.77 -11.65 14.62
C MET A 89 -7.90 -10.69 14.28
N GLY A 90 -7.58 -9.40 14.14
CA GLY A 90 -8.51 -8.37 13.71
C GLY A 90 -9.15 -8.67 12.36
N ALA A 91 -8.34 -9.07 11.39
CA ALA A 91 -8.79 -9.40 10.04
C ALA A 91 -9.86 -10.50 10.04
N ASN A 92 -9.68 -11.54 10.86
CA ASN A 92 -10.66 -12.61 11.02
C ASN A 92 -11.99 -12.12 11.61
N ILE A 93 -11.98 -11.14 12.51
CA ILE A 93 -13.23 -10.50 12.96
C ILE A 93 -13.83 -9.65 11.84
N GLY A 94 -13.01 -8.87 11.12
CA GLY A 94 -13.47 -7.98 10.04
C GLY A 94 -14.25 -8.72 8.94
N THR A 95 -13.81 -9.91 8.54
CA THR A 95 -14.49 -10.73 7.51
C THR A 95 -15.92 -11.11 7.89
N THR A 96 -16.26 -11.11 9.19
CA THR A 96 -17.61 -11.45 9.64
C THR A 96 -18.64 -10.39 9.23
N ILE A 97 -18.21 -9.14 8.98
CA ILE A 97 -19.08 -8.06 8.49
C ILE A 97 -19.67 -8.42 7.13
N THR A 98 -18.86 -8.99 6.23
CA THR A 98 -19.38 -9.46 4.94
C THR A 98 -20.44 -10.53 5.13
N SER A 99 -20.23 -11.50 6.03
CA SER A 99 -21.25 -12.53 6.32
C SER A 99 -22.56 -11.95 6.82
N TRP A 100 -22.54 -10.87 7.60
CA TRP A 100 -23.74 -10.13 8.02
C TRP A 100 -24.42 -9.43 6.86
N ILE A 101 -23.66 -8.74 6.01
CA ILE A 101 -24.18 -8.10 4.80
C ILE A 101 -24.90 -9.13 3.91
N LEU A 102 -24.26 -10.29 3.71
CA LEU A 102 -24.83 -11.40 2.94
C LEU A 102 -26.05 -12.01 3.61
N SER A 103 -26.09 -12.08 4.95
CA SER A 103 -27.22 -12.67 5.68
C SER A 103 -28.56 -11.94 5.50
N LEU A 104 -28.52 -10.67 5.06
CA LEU A 104 -29.71 -9.87 4.79
C LEU A 104 -30.59 -10.46 3.67
N THR A 105 -30.04 -11.30 2.79
CA THR A 105 -30.82 -12.03 1.77
C THR A 105 -31.80 -13.03 2.37
N GLY A 106 -31.50 -13.55 3.56
CA GLY A 106 -32.37 -14.49 4.29
C GLY A 106 -33.52 -13.85 5.05
N ILE A 107 -33.70 -12.53 4.99
CA ILE A 107 -34.81 -11.86 5.67
C ILE A 107 -36.12 -12.26 4.97
N GLU A 108 -37.07 -12.84 5.71
CA GLU A 108 -38.45 -13.09 5.24
C GLU A 108 -39.44 -12.37 6.15
N SER A 109 -40.18 -11.39 5.59
CA SER A 109 -41.19 -10.65 6.34
C SER A 109 -42.33 -10.20 5.42
N SER A 110 -43.54 -10.16 5.95
CA SER A 110 -44.69 -9.54 5.30
C SER A 110 -44.74 -8.02 5.46
N ASN A 111 -43.93 -7.46 6.38
CA ASN A 111 -43.87 -6.02 6.62
C ASN A 111 -43.08 -5.32 5.51
N PHE A 112 -43.70 -4.35 4.85
CA PHE A 112 -43.09 -3.58 3.76
C PHE A 112 -41.71 -3.01 4.11
N PHE A 113 -41.56 -2.41 5.30
CA PHE A 113 -40.28 -1.85 5.77
C PHE A 113 -39.19 -2.90 5.96
N ILE A 114 -39.54 -4.11 6.40
CA ILE A 114 -38.57 -5.20 6.61
C ILE A 114 -38.24 -5.86 5.27
N SER A 115 -39.21 -5.98 4.37
CA SER A 115 -38.99 -6.44 2.99
C SER A 115 -38.09 -5.50 2.19
N LEU A 116 -38.12 -4.19 2.48
CA LEU A 116 -37.22 -3.21 1.88
C LEU A 116 -35.75 -3.41 2.31
N LEU A 117 -35.50 -4.10 3.44
CA LEU A 117 -34.16 -4.48 3.87
C LEU A 117 -33.63 -5.74 3.15
N LYS A 118 -34.46 -6.45 2.38
CA LYS A 118 -33.98 -7.55 1.54
C LYS A 118 -33.15 -6.97 0.40
N PRO A 119 -31.94 -7.50 0.16
CA PRO A 119 -31.12 -7.07 -0.97
C PRO A 119 -31.84 -7.15 -2.31
N SER A 120 -32.72 -8.12 -2.55
CA SER A 120 -33.51 -8.21 -3.79
C SER A 120 -34.49 -7.04 -4.01
N ALA A 121 -34.89 -6.33 -2.95
CA ALA A 121 -35.79 -5.17 -3.06
C ALA A 121 -35.05 -3.87 -3.41
N PHE A 122 -33.85 -3.65 -2.87
CA PHE A 122 -33.10 -2.41 -3.08
C PHE A 122 -31.95 -2.53 -4.08
N SER A 123 -31.44 -3.73 -4.37
CA SER A 123 -30.34 -3.93 -5.33
C SER A 123 -30.64 -3.42 -6.74
N PRO A 124 -31.87 -3.52 -7.32
CA PRO A 124 -32.15 -2.89 -8.61
C PRO A 124 -32.06 -1.36 -8.55
N ILE A 125 -32.47 -0.75 -7.44
CA ILE A 125 -32.35 0.70 -7.22
C ILE A 125 -30.88 1.10 -7.10
N LEU A 126 -30.08 0.33 -6.35
CA LEU A 126 -28.64 0.55 -6.26
C LEU A 126 -27.94 0.36 -7.61
N ALA A 127 -28.35 -0.62 -8.42
CA ALA A 127 -27.83 -0.80 -9.76
C ALA A 127 -28.14 0.40 -10.65
N LEU A 128 -29.38 0.92 -10.58
CA LEU A 128 -29.79 2.11 -11.34
C LEU A 128 -29.01 3.35 -10.93
N ILE A 129 -28.89 3.61 -9.62
CA ILE A 129 -28.08 4.73 -9.12
C ILE A 129 -26.61 4.52 -9.50
N GLY A 130 -26.11 3.29 -9.36
CA GLY A 130 -24.74 2.91 -9.66
C GLY A 130 -24.36 3.17 -11.10
N ILE A 131 -25.17 2.71 -12.06
CA ILE A 131 -24.92 2.96 -13.49
C ILE A 131 -25.08 4.44 -13.86
N VAL A 132 -26.00 5.16 -13.21
CA VAL A 132 -26.15 6.61 -13.43
C VAL A 132 -24.89 7.34 -12.97
N LEU A 133 -24.39 7.04 -11.77
CA LEU A 133 -23.16 7.62 -11.23
C LEU A 133 -21.96 7.27 -12.11
N LEU A 134 -21.83 6.01 -12.54
CA LEU A 134 -20.71 5.53 -13.33
C LEU A 134 -20.66 6.18 -14.72
N THR A 135 -21.80 6.30 -15.40
CA THR A 135 -21.87 6.73 -16.80
C THR A 135 -22.03 8.24 -16.97
N PHE A 136 -22.82 8.90 -16.13
CA PHE A 136 -23.21 10.31 -16.34
C PHE A 136 -22.44 11.32 -15.49
N THR A 137 -21.63 10.88 -14.53
CA THR A 137 -20.84 11.80 -13.71
C THR A 137 -19.40 11.91 -14.21
N LYS A 138 -18.80 13.10 -14.08
CA LYS A 138 -17.38 13.33 -14.41
C LYS A 138 -16.44 13.08 -13.23
N SER A 139 -16.96 13.08 -12.00
CA SER A 139 -16.15 12.90 -10.78
C SER A 139 -15.73 11.44 -10.61
N SER A 140 -14.41 11.20 -10.59
CA SER A 140 -13.80 9.88 -10.34
C SER A 140 -14.37 9.22 -9.09
N ARG A 141 -14.38 9.94 -7.96
CA ARG A 141 -14.95 9.45 -6.70
C ARG A 141 -16.42 9.04 -6.80
N LYS A 142 -17.26 9.78 -7.54
CA LYS A 142 -18.68 9.40 -7.74
C LYS A 142 -18.80 8.15 -8.61
N LYS A 143 -17.93 7.99 -9.61
CA LYS A 143 -17.85 6.77 -10.40
C LYS A 143 -17.45 5.58 -9.54
N ASP A 144 -16.45 5.72 -8.66
CA ASP A 144 -16.06 4.65 -7.73
C ASP A 144 -17.21 4.25 -6.80
N VAL A 145 -17.96 5.22 -6.27
CA VAL A 145 -19.20 4.94 -5.53
C VAL A 145 -20.22 4.21 -6.40
N GLY A 146 -20.39 4.62 -7.66
CA GLY A 146 -21.25 3.93 -8.61
C GLY A 146 -20.84 2.47 -8.86
N THR A 147 -19.54 2.21 -8.98
CA THR A 147 -18.93 0.89 -9.10
C THR A 147 -19.21 0.02 -7.87
N ILE A 148 -19.10 0.58 -6.66
CA ILE A 148 -19.44 -0.14 -5.41
C ILE A 148 -20.92 -0.56 -5.42
N LEU A 149 -21.83 0.35 -5.77
CA LEU A 149 -23.27 0.07 -5.80
C LEU A 149 -23.62 -0.99 -6.85
N LEU A 150 -23.01 -0.93 -8.03
CA LEU A 150 -23.20 -1.89 -9.10
C LEU A 150 -22.64 -3.27 -8.72
N GLY A 151 -21.43 -3.29 -8.15
CA GLY A 151 -20.79 -4.51 -7.63
C GLY A 151 -21.65 -5.19 -6.58
N PHE A 152 -22.20 -4.43 -5.63
CA PHE A 152 -23.15 -4.94 -4.63
C PHE A 152 -24.40 -5.54 -5.28
N ALA A 153 -25.00 -4.85 -6.26
CA ALA A 153 -26.19 -5.35 -6.93
C ALA A 153 -25.94 -6.66 -7.71
N VAL A 154 -24.83 -6.74 -8.45
CA VAL A 154 -24.41 -7.94 -9.17
C VAL A 154 -24.12 -9.10 -8.21
N LEU A 155 -23.45 -8.81 -7.09
CA LEU A 155 -23.19 -9.77 -6.03
C LEU A 155 -24.51 -10.38 -5.53
N MET A 156 -25.49 -9.52 -5.20
CA MET A 156 -26.78 -9.96 -4.67
C MET A 156 -27.59 -10.76 -5.69
N PHE A 157 -27.56 -10.34 -6.95
CA PHE A 157 -28.18 -11.08 -8.05
C PHE A 157 -27.54 -12.47 -8.25
N GLY A 158 -26.21 -12.57 -8.13
CA GLY A 158 -25.49 -13.84 -8.14
C GLY A 158 -25.93 -14.78 -7.01
N MET A 159 -26.07 -14.25 -5.79
CA MET A 159 -26.56 -15.02 -4.64
C MET A 159 -27.99 -15.54 -4.83
N GLU A 160 -28.90 -14.69 -5.30
CA GLU A 160 -30.29 -15.09 -5.58
C GLU A 160 -30.35 -16.17 -6.68
N SER A 161 -29.54 -16.00 -7.73
CA SER A 161 -29.43 -16.97 -8.83
C SER A 161 -28.93 -18.33 -8.35
N MET A 162 -27.90 -18.36 -7.48
CA MET A 162 -27.41 -19.59 -6.87
C MET A 162 -28.50 -20.26 -6.03
N SER A 163 -29.14 -19.50 -5.13
CA SER A 163 -30.21 -19.99 -4.26
C SER A 163 -31.38 -20.58 -5.07
N GLY A 164 -31.82 -19.89 -6.12
CA GLY A 164 -32.87 -20.36 -7.02
C GLY A 164 -32.49 -21.66 -7.75
N ALA A 165 -31.24 -21.78 -8.20
CA ALA A 165 -30.74 -22.97 -8.89
C ALA A 165 -30.64 -24.21 -7.99
N VAL A 166 -30.30 -24.04 -6.71
CA VAL A 166 -30.18 -25.15 -5.75
C VAL A 166 -31.49 -25.47 -5.02
N LYS A 167 -32.51 -24.59 -5.07
CA LYS A 167 -33.80 -24.80 -4.39
C LYS A 167 -34.46 -26.15 -4.70
N PRO A 168 -34.54 -26.62 -5.97
CA PRO A 168 -35.15 -27.92 -6.28
C PRO A 168 -34.36 -29.12 -5.74
N LEU A 169 -33.09 -28.95 -5.36
CA LEU A 169 -32.30 -30.03 -4.77
C LEU A 169 -32.70 -30.33 -3.32
N ALA A 170 -33.38 -29.41 -2.63
CA ALA A 170 -33.91 -29.66 -1.30
C ALA A 170 -34.87 -30.86 -1.27
N ASP A 171 -35.57 -31.10 -2.38
CA ASP A 171 -36.52 -32.20 -2.53
C ASP A 171 -35.86 -33.52 -2.97
N VAL A 172 -34.54 -33.53 -3.21
CA VAL A 172 -33.78 -34.70 -3.67
C VAL A 172 -33.15 -35.43 -2.47
N PRO A 173 -33.57 -36.67 -2.15
CA PRO A 173 -33.07 -37.43 -1.00
C PRO A 173 -31.56 -37.69 -1.03
N GLU A 174 -30.98 -37.89 -2.21
CA GLU A 174 -29.54 -38.11 -2.37
C GLU A 174 -28.73 -36.85 -2.02
N PHE A 175 -29.26 -35.67 -2.35
CA PHE A 175 -28.61 -34.40 -2.07
C PHE A 175 -28.67 -34.05 -0.58
N THR A 176 -29.86 -34.16 0.02
CA THR A 176 -30.04 -33.98 1.47
C THR A 176 -29.25 -35.03 2.26
N GLY A 177 -29.21 -36.28 1.78
CA GLY A 177 -28.39 -37.36 2.33
C GLY A 177 -26.88 -37.08 2.25
N LEU A 178 -26.40 -36.45 1.17
CA LEU A 178 -25.02 -35.98 1.06
C LEU A 178 -24.72 -34.88 2.09
N LEU A 179 -25.60 -33.88 2.20
CA LEU A 179 -25.45 -32.79 3.17
C LEU A 179 -25.43 -33.30 4.62
N LEU A 180 -26.21 -34.33 4.93
CA LEU A 180 -26.22 -34.98 6.25
C LEU A 180 -24.89 -35.69 6.57
N LYS A 181 -24.13 -36.17 5.57
CA LYS A 181 -22.80 -36.74 5.83
C LYS A 181 -21.83 -35.71 6.43
N PHE A 182 -22.03 -34.43 6.15
CA PHE A 182 -21.25 -33.34 6.74
C PHE A 182 -21.66 -33.00 8.18
N SER A 183 -22.70 -33.63 8.72
CA SER A 183 -22.98 -33.60 10.16
C SER A 183 -21.94 -34.39 10.97
N ASN A 184 -21.17 -35.27 10.31
CA ASN A 184 -19.92 -35.75 10.90
C ASN A 184 -18.95 -34.56 11.03
N PRO A 185 -18.51 -34.19 12.26
CA PRO A 185 -17.74 -32.98 12.48
C PRO A 185 -16.45 -32.89 11.65
N VAL A 186 -15.76 -34.01 11.46
CA VAL A 186 -14.51 -34.08 10.70
C VAL A 186 -14.79 -33.92 9.21
N ALA A 187 -15.81 -34.60 8.68
CA ALA A 187 -16.19 -34.49 7.28
C ALA A 187 -16.64 -33.06 6.92
N GLY A 188 -17.43 -32.42 7.80
CA GLY A 188 -17.84 -31.03 7.64
C GLY A 188 -16.66 -30.06 7.64
N ILE A 189 -15.72 -30.19 8.59
CA ILE A 189 -14.49 -29.38 8.62
C ILE A 189 -13.72 -29.54 7.31
N LEU A 190 -13.46 -30.78 6.87
CA LEU A 190 -12.70 -31.03 5.65
C LEU A 190 -13.38 -30.44 4.42
N ALA A 191 -14.70 -30.58 4.30
CA ALA A 191 -15.47 -30.00 3.21
C ALA A 191 -15.33 -28.47 3.17
N GLY A 192 -15.51 -27.79 4.31
CA GLY A 192 -15.35 -26.34 4.41
C GLY A 192 -13.92 -25.87 4.11
N THR A 193 -12.92 -26.61 4.61
CA THR A 193 -11.50 -26.32 4.36
C THR A 193 -11.16 -26.43 2.89
N VAL A 194 -11.54 -27.53 2.23
CA VAL A 194 -11.25 -27.75 0.81
C VAL A 194 -11.96 -26.72 -0.06
N LEU A 195 -13.25 -26.47 0.18
CA LEU A 195 -14.03 -25.48 -0.57
C LEU A 195 -13.35 -24.09 -0.50
N THR A 196 -12.99 -23.66 0.70
CA THR A 196 -12.39 -22.34 0.90
C THR A 196 -10.96 -22.26 0.39
N ALA A 197 -10.18 -23.34 0.49
CA ALA A 197 -8.83 -23.40 -0.05
C ALA A 197 -8.82 -23.27 -1.58
N ILE A 198 -9.79 -23.88 -2.27
CA ILE A 198 -9.93 -23.80 -3.74
C ILE A 198 -10.39 -22.40 -4.15
N ILE A 199 -11.43 -21.89 -3.49
CA ILE A 199 -12.02 -20.58 -3.82
C ILE A 199 -11.09 -19.43 -3.39
N GLN A 200 -10.22 -19.66 -2.41
CA GLN A 200 -9.29 -18.68 -1.82
C GLN A 200 -9.97 -17.44 -1.21
N SER A 201 -11.29 -17.47 -1.04
CA SER A 201 -12.08 -16.41 -0.45
C SER A 201 -13.00 -16.96 0.64
N SER A 202 -12.76 -16.50 1.87
CA SER A 202 -13.57 -16.83 3.06
C SER A 202 -15.01 -16.34 2.90
N SER A 203 -15.18 -15.05 2.56
CA SER A 203 -16.49 -14.42 2.33
C SER A 203 -17.26 -15.12 1.22
N ALA A 204 -16.60 -15.54 0.15
CA ALA A 204 -17.27 -16.23 -0.94
C ALA A 204 -17.75 -17.63 -0.51
N SER A 205 -16.92 -18.37 0.23
CA SER A 205 -17.25 -19.71 0.72
C SER A 205 -18.40 -19.67 1.73
N VAL A 206 -18.38 -18.71 2.66
CA VAL A 206 -19.50 -18.42 3.57
C VAL A 206 -20.77 -18.05 2.79
N GLY A 207 -20.67 -17.22 1.75
CA GLY A 207 -21.79 -16.85 0.89
C GLY A 207 -22.43 -18.05 0.17
N ILE A 208 -21.62 -18.99 -0.32
CA ILE A 208 -22.11 -20.25 -0.91
C ILE A 208 -22.87 -21.07 0.14
N LEU A 209 -22.33 -21.22 1.34
CA LEU A 209 -23.01 -21.93 2.43
C LEU A 209 -24.33 -21.24 2.81
N GLN A 210 -24.36 -19.89 2.87
CA GLN A 210 -25.58 -19.12 3.12
C GLN A 210 -26.62 -19.34 2.03
N ALA A 211 -26.23 -19.31 0.75
CA ALA A 211 -27.13 -19.61 -0.37
C ALA A 211 -27.67 -21.04 -0.31
N LEU A 212 -26.85 -22.03 0.05
CA LEU A 212 -27.31 -23.42 0.24
C LEU A 212 -28.30 -23.53 1.40
N CYS A 213 -28.11 -22.80 2.49
CA CYS A 213 -29.03 -22.81 3.62
C CYS A 213 -30.39 -22.17 3.31
N MET A 214 -30.46 -21.24 2.35
CA MET A 214 -31.74 -20.68 1.88
C MET A 214 -32.68 -21.72 1.24
N THR A 215 -32.15 -22.88 0.84
CA THR A 215 -32.98 -23.98 0.34
C THR A 215 -33.81 -24.67 1.44
N GLY A 216 -33.46 -24.46 2.72
CA GLY A 216 -34.07 -25.18 3.84
C GLY A 216 -33.60 -26.62 3.99
N ALA A 217 -32.60 -27.07 3.23
CA ALA A 217 -32.12 -28.45 3.21
C ALA A 217 -30.90 -28.73 4.10
N VAL A 218 -30.25 -27.68 4.61
CA VAL A 218 -28.98 -27.80 5.35
C VAL A 218 -29.24 -27.72 6.86
N PRO A 219 -29.10 -28.82 7.61
CA PRO A 219 -29.22 -28.77 9.06
C PRO A 219 -28.02 -28.03 9.68
N TYR A 220 -28.25 -27.39 10.83
CA TYR A 220 -27.22 -26.69 11.57
C TYR A 220 -26.06 -27.63 11.97
N SER A 221 -26.35 -28.90 12.25
CA SER A 221 -25.35 -29.94 12.51
C SER A 221 -24.33 -30.12 11.37
N SER A 222 -24.73 -29.85 10.12
CA SER A 222 -23.82 -29.86 8.97
C SER A 222 -23.18 -28.48 8.73
N ALA A 223 -23.94 -27.40 8.85
CA ALA A 223 -23.43 -26.05 8.60
C ALA A 223 -22.33 -25.64 9.58
N PHE A 224 -22.48 -25.97 10.87
CA PHE A 224 -21.53 -25.62 11.93
C PHE A 224 -20.09 -26.12 11.65
N PRO A 225 -19.83 -27.43 11.45
CA PRO A 225 -18.49 -27.92 11.15
C PRO A 225 -17.94 -27.41 9.82
N ILE A 226 -18.80 -27.16 8.82
CA ILE A 226 -18.36 -26.55 7.55
C ILE A 226 -17.79 -25.15 7.79
N ILE A 227 -18.49 -24.28 8.54
CA ILE A 227 -17.99 -22.93 8.86
C ILE A 227 -16.62 -22.98 9.53
N MET A 228 -16.43 -23.91 10.48
CA MET A 228 -15.15 -24.11 11.16
C MET A 228 -14.04 -24.53 10.20
N GLY A 229 -14.37 -25.38 9.24
CA GLY A 229 -13.50 -25.75 8.13
C GLY A 229 -13.12 -24.57 7.24
N GLN A 230 -14.07 -23.68 6.92
CA GLN A 230 -13.83 -22.52 6.05
C GLN A 230 -12.80 -21.54 6.67
N ASN A 231 -12.81 -21.37 8.00
CA ASN A 231 -11.79 -20.58 8.70
C ASN A 231 -10.38 -21.15 8.52
N ILE A 232 -10.23 -22.48 8.53
CA ILE A 232 -8.94 -23.15 8.25
C ILE A 232 -8.55 -22.96 6.78
N GLY A 233 -9.48 -23.19 5.84
CA GLY A 233 -9.20 -23.09 4.41
C GLY A 233 -8.73 -21.70 3.97
N THR A 234 -9.20 -20.65 4.64
CA THR A 234 -8.75 -19.26 4.42
C THR A 234 -7.24 -19.07 4.63
N CYS A 235 -6.59 -19.93 5.43
CA CYS A 235 -5.16 -19.82 5.71
C CYS A 235 -4.27 -20.17 4.51
N VAL A 236 -4.79 -20.90 3.52
CA VAL A 236 -4.03 -21.34 2.33
C VAL A 236 -3.46 -20.16 1.56
N THR A 237 -4.21 -19.06 1.43
CA THR A 237 -3.75 -17.85 0.73
C THR A 237 -2.51 -17.22 1.37
N ALA A 238 -2.48 -17.15 2.70
CA ALA A 238 -1.35 -16.64 3.46
C ALA A 238 -0.13 -17.57 3.39
N LEU A 239 -0.35 -18.88 3.38
CA LEU A 239 0.72 -19.86 3.24
C LEU A 239 1.35 -19.78 1.84
N LEU A 240 0.53 -19.69 0.79
CA LEU A 240 1.00 -19.52 -0.58
C LEU A 240 1.75 -18.20 -0.76
N SER A 241 1.24 -17.10 -0.19
CA SER A 241 1.92 -15.80 -0.30
C SER A 241 3.24 -15.73 0.47
N ALA A 242 3.49 -16.62 1.42
CA ALA A 242 4.75 -16.69 2.16
C ALA A 242 5.82 -17.57 1.47
N ILE A 243 5.49 -18.22 0.34
CA ILE A 243 6.47 -18.94 -0.47
C ILE A 243 7.49 -17.93 -1.02
N GLY A 244 8.79 -18.25 -0.87
CA GLY A 244 9.88 -17.34 -1.25
C GLY A 244 10.11 -16.16 -0.29
N ALA A 245 9.26 -15.95 0.71
CA ALA A 245 9.42 -14.86 1.67
C ALA A 245 10.42 -15.20 2.79
N ASN A 246 10.84 -14.17 3.54
CA ASN A 246 11.73 -14.30 4.68
C ASN A 246 11.10 -15.12 5.83
N LYS A 247 11.92 -15.51 6.81
CA LYS A 247 11.48 -16.37 7.93
C LYS A 247 10.34 -15.75 8.74
N ASN A 248 10.38 -14.44 9.00
CA ASN A 248 9.34 -13.78 9.78
C ASN A 248 8.01 -13.69 9.02
N ALA A 249 8.03 -13.48 7.71
CA ALA A 249 6.84 -13.54 6.86
C ALA A 249 6.21 -14.94 6.86
N LYS A 250 7.03 -15.99 6.72
CA LYS A 250 6.58 -17.39 6.87
C LYS A 250 5.97 -17.63 8.25
N ARG A 251 6.59 -17.11 9.32
CA ARG A 251 6.04 -17.18 10.69
C ARG A 251 4.69 -16.47 10.80
N ALA A 252 4.51 -15.32 10.16
CA ALA A 252 3.22 -14.61 10.16
C ALA A 252 2.11 -15.45 9.49
N ALA A 253 2.41 -16.10 8.36
CA ALA A 253 1.48 -17.03 7.73
C ALA A 253 1.16 -18.24 8.64
N MET A 254 2.17 -18.80 9.33
CA MET A 254 1.95 -19.88 10.30
C MET A 254 1.13 -19.43 11.51
N ILE A 255 1.27 -18.19 11.97
CA ILE A 255 0.43 -17.62 13.04
C ILE A 255 -1.03 -17.61 12.62
N HIS A 256 -1.33 -17.21 11.37
CA HIS A 256 -2.69 -17.26 10.84
C HIS A 256 -3.24 -18.70 10.82
N LEU A 257 -2.43 -19.65 10.36
CA LEU A 257 -2.79 -21.08 10.38
C LEU A 257 -3.05 -21.57 11.80
N TYR A 258 -2.18 -21.28 12.77
CA TYR A 258 -2.34 -21.74 14.15
C TYR A 258 -3.53 -21.12 14.85
N PHE A 259 -3.77 -19.82 14.63
CA PHE A 259 -4.95 -19.15 15.14
C PHE A 259 -6.23 -19.89 14.74
N ASN A 260 -6.40 -20.16 13.44
CA ASN A 260 -7.59 -20.82 12.91
C ASN A 260 -7.64 -22.32 13.21
N LEU A 261 -6.54 -23.05 13.02
CA LEU A 261 -6.51 -24.50 13.22
C LEU A 261 -6.72 -24.88 14.69
N ILE A 262 -5.92 -24.31 15.60
CA ILE A 262 -6.05 -24.60 17.02
C ILE A 262 -7.36 -24.01 17.56
N GLY A 263 -7.72 -22.80 17.12
CA GLY A 263 -9.01 -22.18 17.44
C GLY A 263 -10.19 -23.08 17.09
N THR A 264 -10.22 -23.60 15.86
CA THR A 264 -11.24 -24.56 15.40
C THR A 264 -11.25 -25.82 16.23
N VAL A 265 -10.09 -26.45 16.48
CA VAL A 265 -10.03 -27.70 17.27
C VAL A 265 -10.55 -27.48 18.69
N VAL A 266 -10.09 -26.44 19.38
CA VAL A 266 -10.52 -26.12 20.75
C VAL A 266 -12.01 -25.79 20.79
N PHE A 267 -12.48 -24.93 19.88
CA PHE A 267 -13.89 -24.53 19.83
C PHE A 267 -14.80 -25.73 19.55
N MET A 268 -14.42 -26.62 18.63
CA MET A 268 -15.16 -27.83 18.32
C MET A 268 -15.22 -28.79 19.51
N VAL A 269 -14.08 -29.06 20.17
CA VAL A 269 -14.05 -29.94 21.34
C VAL A 269 -14.95 -29.40 22.45
N LEU A 270 -14.86 -28.11 22.78
CA LEU A 270 -15.69 -27.49 23.80
C LEU A 270 -17.17 -27.52 23.41
N PHE A 271 -17.50 -27.15 22.16
CA PHE A 271 -18.87 -27.12 21.69
C PHE A 271 -19.53 -28.51 21.76
N TYR A 272 -18.88 -29.55 21.23
CA TYR A 272 -19.44 -30.90 21.25
C TYR A 272 -19.44 -31.52 22.65
N MET A 273 -18.48 -31.17 23.52
CA MET A 273 -18.50 -31.59 24.92
C MET A 273 -19.72 -31.00 25.66
N ILE A 274 -19.99 -29.71 25.49
CA ILE A 274 -21.17 -29.07 26.10
C ILE A 274 -22.46 -29.62 25.48
N ASN A 275 -22.50 -29.81 24.16
CA ASN A 275 -23.65 -30.38 23.47
C ASN A 275 -23.94 -31.82 23.95
N ALA A 276 -22.92 -32.62 24.26
CA ALA A 276 -23.11 -33.96 24.80
C ALA A 276 -23.74 -33.96 26.21
N ALA A 277 -23.56 -32.87 26.98
CA ALA A 277 -24.12 -32.73 28.32
C ALA A 277 -25.51 -32.07 28.32
N VAL A 278 -25.72 -31.05 27.48
CA VAL A 278 -26.91 -30.17 27.52
C VAL A 278 -27.88 -30.44 26.36
N HIS A 279 -27.43 -31.10 25.29
CA HIS A 279 -28.19 -31.39 24.06
C HIS A 279 -28.82 -30.14 23.44
N PHE A 280 -28.03 -29.41 22.67
CA PHE A 280 -28.49 -28.19 22.02
C PHE A 280 -29.64 -28.46 21.04
N PRO A 281 -30.85 -27.90 21.28
CA PRO A 281 -32.03 -28.20 20.48
C PRO A 281 -31.93 -27.63 19.06
N PHE A 282 -31.09 -26.61 18.85
CA PHE A 282 -30.85 -25.99 17.56
C PHE A 282 -30.01 -26.84 16.60
N MET A 283 -29.33 -27.90 17.07
CA MET A 283 -28.51 -28.76 16.21
C MET A 283 -29.31 -29.47 15.11
N ALA A 284 -30.57 -29.81 15.40
CA ALA A 284 -31.48 -30.45 14.45
C ALA A 284 -32.26 -29.44 13.58
N GLN A 285 -32.17 -28.13 13.88
CA GLN A 285 -32.87 -27.11 13.12
C GLN A 285 -32.15 -26.84 11.79
N MET A 286 -32.89 -26.36 10.79
CA MET A 286 -32.30 -25.91 9.54
C MET A 286 -31.50 -24.63 9.77
N ALA A 287 -30.29 -24.59 9.23
CA ALA A 287 -29.48 -23.39 9.27
C ALA A 287 -30.10 -22.30 8.39
N THR A 288 -30.01 -21.06 8.84
CA THR A 288 -30.38 -19.86 8.08
C THR A 288 -29.14 -19.00 7.81
N PRO A 289 -29.18 -18.10 6.81
CA PRO A 289 -28.08 -17.17 6.56
C PRO A 289 -27.64 -16.38 7.80
N ALA A 290 -28.60 -16.00 8.66
CA ALA A 290 -28.33 -15.32 9.92
C ALA A 290 -27.61 -16.23 10.95
N THR A 291 -28.03 -17.49 11.09
CA THR A 291 -27.34 -18.43 12.01
C THR A 291 -25.89 -18.70 11.58
N ILE A 292 -25.62 -18.69 10.26
CA ILE A 292 -24.25 -18.79 9.73
C ILE A 292 -23.44 -17.55 10.13
N ALA A 293 -23.98 -16.34 9.91
CA ALA A 293 -23.30 -15.10 10.26
C ALA A 293 -23.01 -15.01 11.78
N ILE A 294 -23.98 -15.39 12.62
CA ILE A 294 -23.82 -15.45 14.07
C ILE A 294 -22.72 -16.46 14.43
N THR A 295 -22.76 -17.68 13.88
CA THR A 295 -21.76 -18.71 14.18
C THR A 295 -20.36 -18.25 13.79
N HIS A 296 -20.24 -17.65 12.61
CA HIS A 296 -18.98 -17.12 12.09
C HIS A 296 -18.44 -15.97 12.95
N SER A 297 -19.29 -15.03 13.37
CA SER A 297 -18.93 -13.95 14.30
C SER A 297 -18.53 -14.47 15.68
N VAL A 298 -19.34 -15.34 16.28
CA VAL A 298 -19.09 -15.88 17.62
C VAL A 298 -17.75 -16.62 17.64
N PHE A 299 -17.46 -17.45 16.64
CA PHE A 299 -16.17 -18.11 16.53
C PHE A 299 -15.00 -17.12 16.48
N ASN A 300 -15.00 -16.21 15.52
CA ASN A 300 -13.85 -15.32 15.28
C ASN A 300 -13.62 -14.34 16.44
N ILE A 301 -14.70 -13.81 17.03
CA ILE A 301 -14.62 -12.93 18.20
C ILE A 301 -14.12 -13.71 19.41
N THR A 302 -14.69 -14.88 19.70
CA THR A 302 -14.28 -15.69 20.86
C THR A 302 -12.85 -16.18 20.71
N ALA A 303 -12.48 -16.71 19.54
CA ALA A 303 -11.12 -17.14 19.25
C ALA A 303 -10.11 -15.99 19.42
N THR A 304 -10.46 -14.78 18.96
CA THR A 304 -9.62 -13.59 19.16
C THR A 304 -9.49 -13.25 20.64
N LEU A 305 -10.58 -13.18 21.40
CA LEU A 305 -10.55 -12.87 22.83
C LEU A 305 -9.73 -13.88 23.62
N VAL A 306 -9.82 -15.17 23.26
CA VAL A 306 -9.04 -16.24 23.88
C VAL A 306 -7.56 -16.13 23.51
N TRP A 307 -7.24 -15.94 22.23
CA TRP A 307 -5.85 -15.92 21.78
C TRP A 307 -5.10 -14.64 22.13
N LEU A 308 -5.78 -13.50 22.26
CA LEU A 308 -5.15 -12.21 22.49
C LEU A 308 -4.21 -12.17 23.73
N PRO A 309 -4.60 -12.69 24.93
CA PRO A 309 -3.67 -12.78 26.05
C PRO A 309 -2.49 -13.74 25.78
N PHE A 310 -2.71 -14.78 24.96
CA PHE A 310 -1.70 -15.79 24.61
C PHE A 310 -1.02 -15.52 23.26
N SER A 311 -1.06 -14.30 22.74
CA SER A 311 -0.55 -13.97 21.41
C SER A 311 0.93 -14.35 21.22
N ASN A 312 1.72 -14.26 22.30
CA ASN A 312 3.14 -14.63 22.28
C ASN A 312 3.36 -16.15 22.14
N LEU A 313 2.38 -16.97 22.54
CA LEU A 313 2.43 -18.42 22.34
C LEU A 313 2.33 -18.76 20.85
N LEU A 314 1.48 -18.07 20.09
CA LEU A 314 1.40 -18.23 18.63
C LEU A 314 2.74 -17.90 17.97
N VAL A 315 3.38 -16.81 18.39
CA VAL A 315 4.73 -16.43 17.92
C VAL A 315 5.73 -17.54 18.25
N LYS A 316 5.71 -18.06 19.48
CA LYS A 316 6.61 -19.15 19.89
C LYS A 316 6.40 -20.43 19.06
N LEU A 317 5.16 -20.81 18.79
CA LEU A 317 4.84 -21.95 17.92
C LEU A 317 5.35 -21.72 16.49
N ALA A 318 5.17 -20.51 15.96
CA ALA A 318 5.69 -20.15 14.64
C ALA A 318 7.21 -20.21 14.57
N CYS A 319 7.93 -19.69 15.58
CA CYS A 319 9.40 -19.79 15.66
C CYS A 319 9.90 -21.22 15.88
N LEU A 320 9.13 -22.08 16.56
CA LEU A 320 9.46 -23.49 16.68
C LEU A 320 9.35 -24.24 15.35
N THR A 321 8.40 -23.82 14.51
CA THR A 321 8.12 -24.45 13.21
C THR A 321 9.08 -23.96 12.13
N ILE A 322 9.26 -22.65 12.05
CA ILE A 322 10.24 -21.98 11.20
C ILE A 322 11.38 -21.52 12.09
N ARG A 323 12.43 -22.35 12.21
CA ARG A 323 13.58 -22.10 13.10
C ARG A 323 14.49 -21.01 12.53
N ASP A 324 15.13 -20.26 13.43
CA ASP A 324 16.23 -19.38 13.06
C ASP A 324 17.45 -20.22 12.68
N ASP A 325 18.15 -19.82 11.62
CA ASP A 325 19.49 -20.33 11.33
C ASP A 325 20.45 -19.18 11.60
N LYS A 326 21.65 -19.47 12.09
CA LYS A 326 22.64 -18.46 12.51
C LYS A 326 23.19 -17.58 11.37
N VAL A 327 22.70 -17.72 10.13
CA VAL A 327 23.32 -17.16 8.92
C VAL A 327 22.50 -16.03 8.28
N ASP A 328 21.25 -15.79 8.69
CA ASP A 328 20.36 -14.84 8.02
C ASP A 328 20.29 -13.45 8.72
N GLU A 329 21.42 -12.84 9.02
CA GLU A 329 21.45 -11.38 9.20
C GLU A 329 21.53 -10.75 7.81
N VAL A 330 20.36 -10.59 7.18
CA VAL A 330 20.22 -9.73 6.00
C VAL A 330 20.80 -8.35 6.36
N SER A 331 21.68 -7.80 5.52
CA SER A 331 22.31 -6.50 5.76
C SER A 331 21.23 -5.44 5.99
N ARG A 332 21.52 -4.40 6.78
CA ARG A 332 20.56 -3.32 7.03
C ARG A 332 20.12 -2.63 5.74
N GLU A 333 21.03 -2.52 4.79
CA GLU A 333 20.75 -1.97 3.45
C GLU A 333 19.73 -2.84 2.72
N ASP A 334 19.94 -4.16 2.64
CA ASP A 334 18.98 -5.06 1.99
C ASP A 334 17.60 -5.10 2.68
N GLN A 335 17.53 -4.85 3.99
CA GLN A 335 16.25 -4.71 4.70
C GLN A 335 15.48 -3.45 4.29
N GLU A 336 16.18 -2.38 3.93
CA GLU A 336 15.61 -1.12 3.47
C GLU A 336 15.08 -1.23 2.03
N PHE A 337 15.71 -2.04 1.18
CA PHE A 337 15.25 -2.30 -0.19
C PHE A 337 14.11 -3.34 -0.25
N MET A 338 14.04 -4.26 0.72
CA MET A 338 12.86 -5.14 0.89
C MET A 338 11.56 -4.37 1.16
N ILE A 339 11.59 -3.05 1.37
CA ILE A 339 10.42 -2.19 1.52
C ILE A 339 9.47 -2.31 0.32
N LEU A 340 9.95 -2.53 -0.90
CA LEU A 340 9.12 -2.56 -2.12
C LEU A 340 8.51 -3.93 -2.40
N GLU A 341 7.41 -4.25 -1.70
CA GLU A 341 6.82 -5.57 -1.74
C GLU A 341 5.86 -5.76 -2.92
N SER A 342 6.25 -6.60 -3.87
CA SER A 342 5.47 -6.92 -5.08
C SER A 342 4.03 -7.41 -4.79
N ARG A 343 3.80 -8.09 -3.64
CA ARG A 343 2.46 -8.54 -3.23
C ARG A 343 1.48 -7.40 -3.01
N PHE A 344 1.95 -6.18 -2.78
CA PHE A 344 1.07 -5.02 -2.62
C PHE A 344 0.61 -4.43 -3.93
N LEU A 345 1.19 -4.81 -5.07
CA LEU A 345 0.73 -4.38 -6.39
C LEU A 345 -0.73 -4.80 -6.68
N GLU A 346 -1.22 -5.87 -6.04
CA GLU A 346 -2.63 -6.28 -6.09
C GLU A 346 -3.57 -5.38 -5.26
N LYS A 347 -3.01 -4.50 -4.43
CA LYS A 347 -3.73 -3.49 -3.65
C LYS A 347 -3.05 -2.12 -3.84
N PRO A 348 -3.33 -1.45 -4.97
CA PRO A 348 -2.53 -0.32 -5.45
C PRO A 348 -2.33 0.80 -4.42
N ALA A 349 -3.36 1.14 -3.64
CA ALA A 349 -3.23 2.18 -2.63
C ALA A 349 -2.15 1.88 -1.56
N PHE A 350 -1.90 0.62 -1.20
CA PHE A 350 -0.79 0.27 -0.30
C PHE A 350 0.57 0.32 -1.00
N ALA A 351 0.61 -0.10 -2.27
CA ALA A 351 1.81 -0.03 -3.07
C ALA A 351 2.25 1.43 -3.30
N VAL A 352 1.31 2.35 -3.57
CA VAL A 352 1.58 3.79 -3.72
C VAL A 352 2.23 4.34 -2.45
N GLU A 353 1.67 4.01 -1.28
CA GLU A 353 2.20 4.48 0.01
C GLU A 353 3.57 3.89 0.35
N GLN A 354 3.85 2.65 -0.06
CA GLN A 354 5.21 2.11 0.04
C GLN A 354 6.18 2.86 -0.88
N GLY A 355 5.77 3.13 -2.12
CA GLY A 355 6.54 3.92 -3.06
C GLY A 355 6.85 5.31 -2.51
N ARG A 356 5.86 5.99 -1.91
CA ARG A 356 6.04 7.31 -1.29
C ARG A 356 7.07 7.28 -0.16
N ASN A 357 6.97 6.29 0.72
CA ASN A 357 7.94 6.14 1.81
C ASN A 357 9.35 5.88 1.26
N ALA A 358 9.50 5.02 0.25
CA ALA A 358 10.80 4.75 -0.36
C ALA A 358 11.37 6.01 -1.06
N ALA A 359 10.55 6.72 -1.84
CA ALA A 359 10.94 7.97 -2.49
C ALA A 359 11.39 9.03 -1.47
N LYS A 360 10.71 9.13 -0.32
CA LYS A 360 11.10 10.03 0.77
C LYS A 360 12.45 9.65 1.42
N HIS A 361 12.76 8.37 1.55
CA HIS A 361 14.09 7.95 2.03
C HIS A 361 15.17 8.28 1.01
N MET A 362 14.90 8.07 -0.28
CA MET A 362 15.80 8.43 -1.38
C MET A 362 16.07 9.94 -1.42
N GLU A 363 15.04 10.77 -1.27
CA GLU A 363 15.14 12.24 -1.14
C GLU A 363 16.06 12.63 0.04
N GLN A 364 15.85 12.03 1.22
CA GLN A 364 16.66 12.32 2.41
C GLN A 364 18.13 11.91 2.25
N ASP A 365 18.39 10.77 1.62
CA ASP A 365 19.75 10.33 1.32
C ASP A 365 20.41 11.23 0.26
N SER A 366 19.66 11.68 -0.76
CA SER A 366 20.12 12.65 -1.77
C SER A 366 20.47 14.02 -1.16
N ARG A 367 19.68 14.51 -0.19
CA ARG A 367 20.04 15.73 0.58
C ARG A 367 21.34 15.56 1.35
N LYS A 368 21.52 14.40 1.97
CA LYS A 368 22.63 14.08 2.86
C LYS A 368 23.95 13.88 2.11
N ILE A 369 23.93 13.21 0.96
CA ILE A 369 25.13 13.10 0.11
C ILE A 369 25.60 14.48 -0.34
N LEU A 370 24.66 15.37 -0.71
CA LEU A 370 24.99 16.75 -1.07
C LEU A 370 25.64 17.52 0.08
N ASP A 371 25.13 17.43 1.32
CA ASP A 371 25.74 18.07 2.50
C ASP A 371 27.19 17.60 2.72
N ILE A 372 27.44 16.29 2.59
CA ILE A 372 28.78 15.73 2.78
C ILE A 372 29.72 16.22 1.65
N ALA A 373 29.26 16.17 0.40
CA ALA A 373 30.02 16.63 -0.76
C ALA A 373 30.39 18.12 -0.68
N LEU A 374 29.44 18.98 -0.31
CA LEU A 374 29.69 20.41 -0.11
C LEU A 374 30.68 20.67 1.03
N GLY A 375 30.64 19.86 2.10
CA GLY A 375 31.61 19.93 3.20
C GLY A 375 33.04 19.58 2.78
N LEU A 376 33.20 18.62 1.86
CA LEU A 376 34.50 18.16 1.35
C LEU A 376 35.26 19.26 0.60
N ILE A 377 34.58 20.21 -0.05
CA ILE A 377 35.20 21.38 -0.70
C ILE A 377 36.05 22.18 0.30
N TYR A 378 35.62 22.24 1.56
CA TYR A 378 36.24 23.05 2.59
C TYR A 378 37.18 22.27 3.51
N SER A 379 36.87 21.00 3.76
CA SER A 379 37.62 20.12 4.64
C SER A 379 37.56 18.70 4.08
N TYR A 380 38.49 18.38 3.18
CA TYR A 380 38.56 17.07 2.56
C TYR A 380 38.88 15.96 3.58
N SER A 381 38.27 14.79 3.39
CA SER A 381 38.47 13.59 4.20
C SER A 381 38.15 12.36 3.35
N ASP A 382 39.11 11.45 3.19
CA ASP A 382 38.93 10.19 2.45
C ASP A 382 37.73 9.38 2.98
N GLU A 383 37.53 9.34 4.30
CA GLU A 383 36.40 8.65 4.93
C GLU A 383 35.04 9.22 4.49
N GLN A 384 34.93 10.54 4.34
CA GLN A 384 33.69 11.18 3.91
C GLN A 384 33.49 11.04 2.39
N ALA A 385 34.56 11.03 1.61
CA ALA A 385 34.51 10.74 0.17
C ALA A 385 34.03 9.30 -0.09
N GLU A 386 34.55 8.31 0.62
CA GLU A 386 34.07 6.92 0.55
C GLU A 386 32.58 6.82 0.96
N ARG A 387 32.16 7.64 1.93
CA ARG A 387 30.76 7.71 2.35
C ARG A 387 29.84 8.30 1.28
N VAL A 388 30.31 9.29 0.52
CA VAL A 388 29.59 9.85 -0.64
C VAL A 388 29.35 8.74 -1.67
N GLN A 389 30.39 8.00 -2.06
CA GLN A 389 30.24 6.88 -3.02
C GLN A 389 29.26 5.81 -2.54
N LYS A 390 29.32 5.42 -1.25
CA LYS A 390 28.37 4.45 -0.70
C LYS A 390 26.92 4.93 -0.72
N LEU A 391 26.69 6.22 -0.49
CA LEU A 391 25.35 6.80 -0.53
C LEU A 391 24.84 6.90 -1.97
N GLU A 392 25.68 7.27 -2.94
CA GLU A 392 25.29 7.28 -4.36
C GLU A 392 24.88 5.88 -4.82
N SER A 393 25.67 4.86 -4.53
CA SER A 393 25.33 3.50 -4.97
C SER A 393 24.06 2.97 -4.29
N LYS A 394 23.71 3.51 -3.11
CA LYS A 394 22.42 3.26 -2.44
C LYS A 394 21.27 3.97 -3.18
N ILE A 395 21.46 5.21 -3.62
CA ILE A 395 20.48 6.00 -4.35
C ILE A 395 20.22 5.42 -5.75
N ASP A 396 21.25 4.98 -6.47
CA ASP A 396 21.12 4.27 -7.76
C ASP A 396 20.23 3.04 -7.63
N ARG A 397 20.49 2.24 -6.59
CA ARG A 397 19.67 1.05 -6.30
C ARG A 397 18.22 1.43 -5.97
N TYR A 398 17.98 2.57 -5.32
CA TYR A 398 16.62 3.08 -5.14
C TYR A 398 15.97 3.43 -6.47
N GLU A 399 16.65 4.16 -7.35
CA GLU A 399 16.15 4.54 -8.67
C GLU A 399 15.69 3.31 -9.47
N ASP A 400 16.53 2.28 -9.53
CA ASP A 400 16.26 1.02 -10.23
C ASP A 400 15.06 0.26 -9.62
N GLU A 401 15.12 -0.04 -8.32
CA GLU A 401 14.12 -0.89 -7.65
C GLU A 401 12.77 -0.17 -7.51
N LEU A 402 12.78 1.11 -7.11
CA LEU A 402 11.58 1.94 -6.98
C LEU A 402 10.99 2.27 -8.34
N GLY A 403 11.81 2.64 -9.33
CA GLY A 403 11.36 2.88 -10.70
C GLY A 403 10.66 1.65 -11.28
N THR A 404 11.28 0.47 -11.14
CA THR A 404 10.67 -0.81 -11.56
C THR A 404 9.34 -1.08 -10.85
N TYR A 405 9.27 -0.81 -9.54
CA TYR A 405 8.07 -1.00 -8.74
C TYR A 405 6.92 -0.06 -9.18
N LEU A 406 7.22 1.22 -9.37
CA LEU A 406 6.28 2.24 -9.78
C LEU A 406 5.76 2.03 -11.21
N VAL A 407 6.60 1.58 -12.14
CA VAL A 407 6.16 1.20 -13.50
C VAL A 407 5.16 0.05 -13.46
N LYS A 408 5.41 -0.98 -12.63
CA LYS A 408 4.46 -2.10 -12.46
C LYS A 408 3.14 -1.62 -11.82
N LEU A 409 3.23 -0.68 -10.89
CA LEU A 409 2.08 -0.10 -10.20
C LEU A 409 1.24 0.79 -11.13
N ASN A 410 1.87 1.54 -12.04
CA ASN A 410 1.19 2.38 -13.02
C ASN A 410 0.28 1.58 -13.98
N ASN A 411 0.57 0.28 -14.15
CA ASN A 411 -0.27 -0.63 -14.94
C ASN A 411 -1.47 -1.21 -14.17
N LYS A 412 -1.68 -0.79 -12.92
CA LYS A 412 -2.82 -1.22 -12.09
C LYS A 412 -3.94 -0.18 -12.08
N ASP A 413 -5.12 -0.60 -11.65
CA ASP A 413 -6.29 0.27 -11.51
C ASP A 413 -6.14 1.23 -10.31
N LEU A 414 -5.47 2.37 -10.54
CA LEU A 414 -5.23 3.41 -9.55
C LEU A 414 -6.42 4.36 -9.40
N SER A 415 -6.55 4.98 -8.22
CA SER A 415 -7.38 6.18 -8.07
C SER A 415 -6.68 7.37 -8.74
N GLU A 416 -7.41 8.44 -9.06
CA GLU A 416 -6.82 9.65 -9.67
C GLU A 416 -5.70 10.24 -8.79
N ARG A 417 -5.93 10.33 -7.48
CA ARG A 417 -4.93 10.78 -6.50
C ARG A 417 -3.69 9.89 -6.49
N ASP A 418 -3.89 8.57 -6.52
CA ASP A 418 -2.80 7.60 -6.51
C ASP A 418 -2.00 7.64 -7.82
N SER A 419 -2.69 7.76 -8.95
CA SER A 419 -2.07 7.91 -10.27
C SER A 419 -1.19 9.15 -10.32
N HIS A 420 -1.67 10.28 -9.83
CA HIS A 420 -0.87 11.51 -9.75
C HIS A 420 0.36 11.31 -8.87
N SER A 421 0.20 10.62 -7.74
CA SER A 421 1.31 10.35 -6.82
C SER A 421 2.37 9.46 -7.47
N VAL A 422 1.95 8.41 -8.18
CA VAL A 422 2.87 7.51 -8.90
C VAL A 422 3.61 8.27 -10.00
N SER A 423 2.93 9.12 -10.77
CA SER A 423 3.58 9.95 -11.80
C SER A 423 4.61 10.91 -11.20
N ILE A 424 4.26 11.64 -10.13
CA ILE A 424 5.21 12.54 -9.45
C ILE A 424 6.45 11.77 -8.99
N MET A 425 6.27 10.62 -8.33
CA MET A 425 7.39 9.80 -7.87
C MET A 425 8.25 9.29 -9.03
N LEU A 426 7.64 8.79 -10.12
CA LEU A 426 8.37 8.28 -11.29
C LEU A 426 9.28 9.34 -11.92
N HIS A 427 8.86 10.61 -11.92
CA HIS A 427 9.69 11.69 -12.44
C HIS A 427 10.73 12.14 -11.41
N CYS A 428 10.33 12.38 -10.17
CA CYS A 428 11.22 12.97 -9.15
C CYS A 428 12.35 12.03 -8.70
N ILE A 429 12.18 10.70 -8.74
CA ILE A 429 13.25 9.77 -8.34
C ILE A 429 14.48 9.90 -9.26
N GLY A 430 14.26 10.18 -10.56
CA GLY A 430 15.35 10.44 -11.49
C GLY A 430 16.08 11.73 -11.16
N ASP A 431 15.36 12.80 -10.81
CA ASP A 431 16.00 14.05 -10.37
C ASP A 431 16.76 13.88 -9.04
N PHE A 432 16.31 13.01 -8.12
CA PHE A 432 17.04 12.70 -6.88
C PHE A 432 18.37 11.97 -7.13
N GLU A 433 18.38 11.03 -8.09
CA GLU A 433 19.60 10.34 -8.56
C GLU A 433 20.56 11.35 -9.20
N ARG A 434 20.07 12.20 -10.11
CA ARG A 434 20.91 13.22 -10.77
C ARG A 434 21.52 14.22 -9.80
N ILE A 435 20.78 14.65 -8.77
CA ILE A 435 21.34 15.49 -7.70
C ILE A 435 22.47 14.76 -6.97
N SER A 436 22.35 13.45 -6.76
CA SER A 436 23.41 12.65 -6.14
C SER A 436 24.62 12.43 -7.06
N ASP A 437 24.43 12.26 -8.37
CA ASP A 437 25.52 12.24 -9.36
C ASP A 437 26.34 13.53 -9.29
N HIS A 438 25.66 14.68 -9.25
CA HIS A 438 26.32 15.97 -9.14
C HIS A 438 27.03 16.16 -7.79
N ALA A 439 26.52 15.54 -6.72
CA ALA A 439 27.22 15.51 -5.43
C ALA A 439 28.53 14.68 -5.52
N VAL A 440 28.55 13.58 -6.28
CA VAL A 440 29.79 12.83 -6.56
C VAL A 440 30.77 13.70 -7.36
N ASN A 441 30.33 14.41 -8.40
CA ASN A 441 31.20 15.31 -9.16
C ASN A 441 31.80 16.43 -8.29
N ILE A 442 31.04 16.95 -7.32
CA ILE A 442 31.54 17.91 -6.33
C ILE A 442 32.60 17.28 -5.42
N MET A 443 32.38 16.05 -4.97
CA MET A 443 33.35 15.28 -4.18
C MET A 443 34.64 15.02 -4.96
N GLU A 444 34.56 14.65 -6.25
CA GLU A 444 35.71 14.45 -7.13
C GLU A 444 36.50 15.76 -7.31
N SER A 445 35.80 16.87 -7.53
CA SER A 445 36.42 18.20 -7.60
C SER A 445 37.15 18.58 -6.30
N ALA A 446 36.57 18.24 -5.15
CA ALA A 446 37.20 18.45 -3.84
C ALA A 446 38.41 17.53 -3.62
N GLN A 447 38.35 16.29 -4.09
CA GLN A 447 39.47 15.36 -4.08
C GLN A 447 40.63 15.88 -4.94
N GLU A 448 40.33 16.39 -6.13
CA GLU A 448 41.34 16.97 -7.02
C GLU A 448 42.05 18.18 -6.38
N LEU A 449 41.31 19.06 -5.67
CA LEU A 449 41.90 20.16 -4.90
C LEU A 449 42.88 19.64 -3.83
N HIS A 450 42.49 18.57 -3.13
CA HIS A 450 43.29 17.97 -2.07
C HIS A 450 44.56 17.31 -2.62
N GLU A 451 44.43 16.44 -3.63
CA GLU A 451 45.55 15.72 -4.24
C GLU A 451 46.59 16.66 -4.85
N LYS A 452 46.13 17.74 -5.49
CA LYS A 452 47.02 18.76 -6.06
C LYS A 452 47.53 19.78 -5.04
N ASN A 453 47.07 19.72 -3.79
CA ASN A 453 47.39 20.70 -2.73
C ASN A 453 47.07 22.16 -3.13
N ILE A 454 45.92 22.37 -3.79
CA ILE A 454 45.47 23.67 -4.26
C ILE A 454 44.28 24.13 -3.39
N SER A 455 44.20 25.43 -3.11
CA SER A 455 43.10 26.02 -2.34
C SER A 455 42.61 27.31 -2.97
N PHE A 456 41.30 27.54 -2.95
CA PHE A 456 40.71 28.81 -3.37
C PHE A 456 41.18 29.98 -2.51
N SER A 457 41.30 31.16 -3.13
CA SER A 457 41.56 32.40 -2.39
C SER A 457 40.41 32.69 -1.42
N PRO A 458 40.63 33.43 -0.31
CA PRO A 458 39.58 33.77 0.65
C PRO A 458 38.36 34.44 0.00
N GLN A 459 38.60 35.29 -1.01
CA GLN A 459 37.54 35.94 -1.76
C GLN A 459 36.74 34.94 -2.60
N ALA A 460 37.40 34.07 -3.38
CA ALA A 460 36.73 33.05 -4.18
C ALA A 460 35.96 32.06 -3.29
N ARG A 461 36.50 31.73 -2.12
CA ARG A 461 35.84 30.87 -1.13
C ARG A 461 34.55 31.49 -0.59
N ASN A 462 34.56 32.79 -0.25
CA ASN A 462 33.36 33.48 0.21
C ASN A 462 32.30 33.60 -0.90
N GLU A 463 32.72 33.86 -2.15
CA GLU A 463 31.79 33.91 -3.28
C GLU A 463 31.15 32.54 -3.55
N LEU A 464 31.94 31.45 -3.49
CA LEU A 464 31.43 30.08 -3.62
C LEU A 464 30.47 29.72 -2.49
N GLN A 465 30.73 30.18 -1.25
CA GLN A 465 29.82 29.98 -0.12
C GLN A 465 28.43 30.60 -0.35
N VAL A 466 28.36 31.76 -1.01
CA VAL A 466 27.07 32.39 -1.37
C VAL A 466 26.31 31.50 -2.35
N LEU A 467 26.97 31.01 -3.40
CA LEU A 467 26.36 30.08 -4.38
C LEU A 467 25.87 28.80 -3.69
N VAL A 468 26.71 28.17 -2.87
CA VAL A 468 26.38 26.95 -2.11
C VAL A 468 25.18 27.17 -1.18
N ALA A 469 25.06 28.35 -0.56
CA ALA A 469 23.93 28.69 0.30
C ALA A 469 22.61 28.78 -0.47
N VAL A 470 22.62 29.35 -1.69
CA VAL A 470 21.42 29.38 -2.56
C VAL A 470 21.07 27.97 -3.02
N VAL A 471 22.05 27.18 -3.48
CA VAL A 471 21.83 25.79 -3.91
C VAL A 471 21.27 24.94 -2.78
N SER A 472 21.78 25.08 -1.57
CA SER A 472 21.23 24.36 -0.41
C SER A 472 19.77 24.73 -0.14
N ARG A 473 19.43 26.02 -0.28
CA ARG A 473 18.05 26.51 -0.08
C ARG A 473 17.09 26.04 -1.17
N ILE A 474 17.49 26.04 -2.44
CA ILE A 474 16.60 25.58 -3.52
C ILE A 474 16.34 24.07 -3.40
N VAL A 475 17.35 23.28 -3.02
CA VAL A 475 17.19 21.84 -2.73
C VAL A 475 16.20 21.64 -1.58
N ASP A 476 16.40 22.33 -0.45
CA ASP A 476 15.48 22.24 0.70
C ASP A 476 14.05 22.66 0.34
N THR A 477 13.89 23.64 -0.56
CA THR A 477 12.58 24.12 -1.01
C THR A 477 11.92 23.11 -1.94
N ALA A 478 12.63 22.59 -2.93
CA ALA A 478 12.11 21.60 -3.88
C ALA A 478 11.72 20.29 -3.18
N TYR A 479 12.50 19.84 -2.20
CA TYR A 479 12.17 18.64 -1.42
C TYR A 479 10.96 18.86 -0.51
N GLN A 480 10.77 20.06 0.06
CA GLN A 480 9.53 20.40 0.75
C GLN A 480 8.32 20.48 -0.18
N VAL A 481 8.49 20.95 -1.42
CA VAL A 481 7.44 20.92 -2.46
C VAL A 481 7.05 19.47 -2.74
N PHE A 482 8.01 18.56 -2.89
CA PHE A 482 7.76 17.14 -3.09
C PHE A 482 7.01 16.50 -1.89
N ASP A 483 7.50 16.69 -0.66
CA ASP A 483 6.94 16.03 0.55
C ASP A 483 5.56 16.59 0.92
N ARG A 484 5.38 17.92 0.88
CA ARG A 484 4.15 18.58 1.36
C ARG A 484 3.14 18.86 0.25
N GLN A 485 3.56 18.83 -1.02
CA GLN A 485 2.76 19.27 -2.17
C GLN A 485 2.18 20.68 -1.98
N ASP A 486 2.93 21.56 -1.29
CA ASP A 486 2.53 22.93 -0.97
C ASP A 486 2.89 23.88 -2.12
N LEU A 487 1.87 24.38 -2.82
CA LEU A 487 2.02 25.27 -3.97
C LEU A 487 2.60 26.63 -3.60
N ASN A 488 2.57 27.04 -2.33
CA ASN A 488 3.19 28.31 -1.93
C ASN A 488 4.72 28.25 -1.95
N LEU A 489 5.29 27.04 -1.85
CA LEU A 489 6.74 26.85 -1.94
C LEU A 489 7.22 26.78 -3.41
N VAL A 490 6.33 26.42 -4.34
CA VAL A 490 6.64 26.36 -5.78
C VAL A 490 7.06 27.73 -6.31
N SER A 491 6.42 28.81 -5.85
CA SER A 491 6.73 30.18 -6.28
C SER A 491 8.13 30.66 -5.88
N ASP A 492 8.81 29.95 -4.96
CA ASP A 492 10.16 30.28 -4.53
C ASP A 492 11.24 29.55 -5.35
N VAL A 493 10.92 28.44 -6.03
CA VAL A 493 11.93 27.58 -6.69
C VAL A 493 12.50 28.25 -7.93
N GLU A 494 11.67 28.73 -8.86
CA GLU A 494 12.17 29.39 -10.09
C GLU A 494 12.98 30.65 -9.80
N PRO A 495 12.56 31.58 -8.91
CA PRO A 495 13.41 32.72 -8.53
C PRO A 495 14.75 32.31 -7.91
N LEU A 496 14.81 31.20 -7.16
CA LEU A 496 16.07 30.71 -6.62
C LEU A 496 16.97 30.13 -7.70
N GLU A 497 16.42 29.41 -8.69
CA GLU A 497 17.18 28.88 -9.84
C GLU A 497 17.82 30.02 -10.63
N GLU A 498 17.07 31.08 -10.94
CA GLU A 498 17.62 32.24 -11.66
C GLU A 498 18.76 32.91 -10.88
N ILE A 499 18.69 32.98 -9.54
CA ILE A 499 19.78 33.49 -8.71
C ILE A 499 21.01 32.59 -8.79
N VAL A 500 20.85 31.25 -8.77
CA VAL A 500 21.97 30.32 -8.98
C VAL A 500 22.62 30.56 -10.34
N ASP A 501 21.80 30.77 -11.37
CA ASP A 501 22.21 30.99 -12.74
C ASP A 501 23.02 32.28 -12.93
N GLU A 502 22.52 33.38 -12.36
CA GLU A 502 23.19 34.68 -12.36
C GLU A 502 24.51 34.65 -11.57
N LEU A 503 24.50 34.06 -10.37
CA LEU A 503 25.71 33.91 -9.54
C LEU A 503 26.75 33.04 -10.24
N SER A 504 26.34 31.97 -10.92
CA SER A 504 27.22 31.09 -11.69
C SER A 504 27.90 31.82 -12.85
N LYS A 505 27.13 32.62 -13.62
CA LYS A 505 27.66 33.47 -14.69
C LYS A 505 28.64 34.51 -14.15
N GLU A 506 28.31 35.16 -13.04
CA GLU A 506 29.15 36.19 -12.42
C GLU A 506 30.45 35.61 -11.83
N LEU A 507 30.39 34.45 -11.16
CA LEU A 507 31.56 33.74 -10.65
C LEU A 507 32.53 33.34 -11.77
N LYS A 508 32.01 32.76 -12.86
CA LYS A 508 32.80 32.45 -14.07
C LYS A 508 33.47 33.71 -14.62
N ARG A 509 32.75 34.84 -14.68
CA ARG A 509 33.29 36.14 -15.12
C ARG A 509 34.40 36.67 -14.21
N ARG A 510 34.19 36.65 -12.89
CA ARG A 510 35.19 37.08 -11.89
C ARG A 510 36.46 36.22 -11.97
N HIS A 511 36.30 34.90 -12.17
CA HIS A 511 37.43 34.00 -12.36
C HIS A 511 38.25 34.32 -13.62
N VAL A 512 37.60 34.56 -14.77
CA VAL A 512 38.30 34.97 -16.01
C VAL A 512 39.09 36.27 -15.82
N ASN A 513 38.57 37.22 -15.04
CA ASN A 513 39.30 38.44 -14.72
C ASN A 513 40.54 38.17 -13.86
N ARG A 514 40.43 37.32 -12.83
CA ARG A 514 41.58 36.88 -12.00
C ARG A 514 42.65 36.18 -12.83
N LEU A 515 42.24 35.32 -13.78
CA LEU A 515 43.14 34.66 -14.74
C LEU A 515 43.91 35.68 -15.59
N ARG A 516 43.21 36.70 -16.12
CA ARG A 516 43.84 37.76 -16.93
C ARG A 516 44.86 38.60 -16.15
N LEU A 517 44.63 38.78 -14.85
CA LEU A 517 45.53 39.51 -13.95
C LEU A 517 46.68 38.63 -13.41
N GLY A 518 46.68 37.32 -13.70
CA GLY A 518 47.67 36.37 -13.19
C GLY A 518 47.49 36.01 -11.71
N GLU A 519 46.31 36.29 -11.13
CA GLU A 519 45.98 36.05 -9.72
C GLU A 519 45.55 34.60 -9.43
N CYS A 520 45.25 33.81 -10.47
CA CYS A 520 44.93 32.39 -10.37
C CYS A 520 45.47 31.59 -11.57
N THR A 521 45.47 30.26 -11.44
CA THR A 521 45.96 29.31 -12.44
C THR A 521 44.82 28.77 -13.29
N ILE A 522 45.15 28.32 -14.51
CA ILE A 522 44.18 27.70 -15.43
C ILE A 522 43.59 26.41 -14.82
N GLU A 523 44.42 25.63 -14.12
CA GLU A 523 44.01 24.41 -13.43
C GLU A 523 42.93 24.66 -12.37
N MET A 524 43.05 25.74 -11.58
CA MET A 524 41.98 26.15 -10.64
C MET A 524 40.69 26.53 -11.35
N GLY A 525 40.79 27.03 -12.59
CA GLY A 525 39.64 27.42 -13.40
C GLY A 525 38.81 26.25 -13.86
N PHE A 526 39.43 25.11 -14.18
CA PHE A 526 38.70 23.89 -14.53
C PHE A 526 37.90 23.38 -13.33
N ILE A 527 38.55 23.19 -12.17
CA ILE A 527 37.89 22.72 -10.94
C ILE A 527 36.74 23.65 -10.51
N LEU A 528 36.96 24.97 -10.56
CA LEU A 528 35.90 25.93 -10.23
C LEU A 528 34.72 25.83 -11.21
N THR A 529 35.00 25.62 -12.50
CA THR A 529 33.96 25.49 -13.51
C THR A 529 33.16 24.20 -13.31
N ASP A 530 33.81 23.10 -12.96
CA ASP A 530 33.16 21.80 -12.70
C ASP A 530 32.27 21.87 -11.45
N LEU A 531 32.74 22.53 -10.38
CA LEU A 531 31.95 22.82 -9.20
C LEU A 531 30.72 23.70 -9.52
N ILE A 532 30.92 24.82 -10.22
CA ILE A 532 29.81 25.72 -10.57
C ILE A 532 28.80 24.99 -11.46
N THR A 533 29.27 24.22 -12.44
CA THR A 533 28.40 23.47 -13.35
C THR A 533 27.57 22.44 -12.58
N SER A 534 28.18 21.73 -11.63
CA SER A 534 27.45 20.75 -10.80
C SER A 534 26.40 21.44 -9.90
N LEU A 535 26.73 22.60 -9.32
CA LEU A 535 25.80 23.39 -8.50
C LEU A 535 24.62 23.97 -9.33
N GLU A 536 24.91 24.49 -10.53
CA GLU A 536 23.93 24.97 -11.51
C GLU A 536 22.95 23.83 -11.89
N ARG A 537 23.49 22.65 -12.24
CA ARG A 537 22.67 21.48 -12.59
C ARG A 537 21.80 20.97 -11.45
N ILE A 538 22.29 21.01 -10.21
CA ILE A 538 21.48 20.67 -9.04
C ILE A 538 20.26 21.59 -8.94
N ALA A 539 20.43 22.90 -9.21
CA ALA A 539 19.31 23.84 -9.22
C ALA A 539 18.31 23.57 -10.35
N ASP A 540 18.79 23.21 -11.56
CA ASP A 540 17.95 22.77 -12.67
C ASP A 540 17.06 21.57 -12.28
N HIS A 541 17.64 20.55 -11.63
CA HIS A 541 16.89 19.39 -11.16
C HIS A 541 15.88 19.74 -10.06
N CYS A 542 16.18 20.73 -9.21
CA CYS A 542 15.22 21.23 -8.22
C CYS A 542 14.01 21.92 -8.88
N SER A 543 14.24 22.68 -9.96
CA SER A 543 13.18 23.27 -10.78
C SER A 543 12.30 22.17 -11.40
N ASN A 544 12.90 21.14 -12.01
CA ASN A 544 12.17 20.00 -12.58
C ASN A 544 11.22 19.32 -11.58
N ILE A 545 11.70 19.07 -10.35
CA ILE A 545 10.90 18.50 -9.26
C ILE A 545 9.66 19.37 -8.98
N SER A 546 9.87 20.68 -8.83
CA SER A 546 8.80 21.64 -8.53
C SER A 546 7.74 21.72 -9.64
N VAL A 547 8.20 21.75 -10.89
CA VAL A 547 7.35 21.78 -12.08
C VAL A 547 6.54 20.49 -12.18
N CYS A 548 7.17 19.33 -11.98
CA CYS A 548 6.49 18.04 -12.02
C CYS A 548 5.30 17.98 -11.04
N VAL A 549 5.52 18.40 -9.79
CA VAL A 549 4.46 18.42 -8.75
C VAL A 549 3.29 19.32 -9.15
N THR A 550 3.58 20.46 -9.78
CA THR A 550 2.57 21.42 -10.24
C THR A 550 1.75 20.89 -11.42
N GLN A 551 2.43 20.36 -12.43
CA GLN A 551 1.80 19.90 -13.67
C GLN A 551 0.92 18.68 -13.51
N VAL A 552 1.41 17.68 -12.77
CA VAL A 552 0.64 16.46 -12.52
C VAL A 552 -0.64 16.81 -11.78
N ARG A 553 -0.62 17.81 -10.88
CA ARG A 553 -1.82 18.30 -10.20
C ARG A 553 -2.82 18.97 -11.15
N GLU A 554 -2.34 19.65 -12.18
CA GLU A 554 -3.18 20.33 -13.19
C GLU A 554 -3.63 19.41 -14.34
N ASN A 555 -3.25 18.12 -14.33
CA ASN A 555 -3.42 17.19 -15.45
C ASN A 555 -2.73 17.65 -16.74
N LEU A 556 -1.67 18.46 -16.61
CA LEU A 556 -0.81 18.87 -17.71
C LEU A 556 0.37 17.88 -17.77
N TYR A 557 0.65 17.34 -18.96
CA TYR A 557 1.69 16.30 -19.15
C TYR A 557 2.90 16.81 -19.94
N ASP A 558 3.06 18.13 -20.08
CA ASP A 558 4.11 18.74 -20.92
C ASP A 558 5.01 19.68 -20.11
N THR A 559 5.99 19.10 -19.43
CA THR A 559 6.98 19.76 -18.55
C THR A 559 7.71 20.91 -19.22
N HIS A 560 8.08 20.74 -20.49
CA HIS A 560 8.86 21.73 -21.22
C HIS A 560 8.06 22.97 -21.61
N SER A 561 6.83 22.83 -22.11
CA SER A 561 6.04 24.00 -22.52
C SER A 561 5.57 24.85 -21.33
N HIS A 562 5.38 24.24 -20.16
CA HIS A 562 5.03 24.99 -18.95
C HIS A 562 6.22 25.74 -18.35
N LEU A 563 7.41 25.13 -18.32
CA LEU A 563 8.66 25.81 -17.98
C LEU A 563 8.90 27.01 -18.89
N GLU A 564 8.72 26.84 -20.20
CA GLU A 564 8.76 27.96 -21.13
C GLU A 564 7.69 29.01 -20.83
N SER A 565 6.45 28.62 -20.47
CA SER A 565 5.41 29.60 -20.13
C SER A 565 5.71 30.40 -18.85
N LEU A 566 6.25 29.76 -17.81
CA LEU A 566 6.62 30.41 -16.55
C LEU A 566 7.84 31.33 -16.74
N LYS A 567 8.83 30.89 -17.52
CA LYS A 567 10.01 31.70 -17.85
C LYS A 567 9.70 32.84 -18.83
N ASN A 568 8.71 32.69 -19.72
CA ASN A 568 8.37 33.68 -20.75
C ASN A 568 7.22 34.63 -20.38
N GLU A 569 6.35 34.30 -19.43
CA GLU A 569 5.27 35.17 -18.91
C GLU A 569 5.30 35.29 -17.37
N PRO A 570 6.42 35.72 -16.75
CA PRO A 570 6.49 35.92 -15.30
C PRO A 570 5.55 37.02 -14.82
N ASP A 571 4.89 36.80 -13.67
CA ASP A 571 4.00 37.77 -13.04
C ASP A 571 4.74 38.75 -12.10
N ASP A 572 4.04 39.76 -11.60
CA ASP A 572 4.62 40.74 -10.67
C ASP A 572 5.13 40.08 -9.36
N SER A 573 4.57 38.93 -8.97
CA SER A 573 4.99 38.20 -7.77
C SER A 573 6.38 37.58 -7.95
N TYR A 574 6.65 37.01 -9.12
CA TYR A 574 7.96 36.48 -9.49
C TYR A 574 9.05 37.55 -9.38
N TYR A 575 8.85 38.71 -10.03
CA TYR A 575 9.84 39.79 -10.03
C TYR A 575 10.07 40.39 -8.65
N ASN A 576 9.01 40.52 -7.84
CA ASN A 576 9.15 40.98 -6.46
C ASN A 576 9.99 40.00 -5.63
N ARG A 577 9.74 38.70 -5.77
CA ARG A 577 10.48 37.67 -5.05
C ARG A 577 11.94 37.59 -5.49
N LEU A 578 12.19 37.63 -6.79
CA LEU A 578 13.56 37.68 -7.34
C LEU A 578 14.33 38.89 -6.80
N GLY A 579 13.69 40.06 -6.75
CA GLY A 579 14.30 41.28 -6.20
C GLY A 579 14.55 41.24 -4.69
N GLU A 580 13.83 40.42 -3.92
CA GLU A 580 14.16 40.13 -2.52
C GLU A 580 15.39 39.22 -2.41
N LEU A 581 15.46 38.17 -3.22
CA LEU A 581 16.59 37.23 -3.22
C LEU A 581 17.89 37.90 -3.68
N HIS A 582 17.84 38.83 -4.63
CA HIS A 582 19.01 39.65 -5.01
C HIS A 582 19.61 40.44 -3.84
N LYS A 583 18.79 40.86 -2.89
CA LYS A 583 19.28 41.57 -1.68
C LYS A 583 19.86 40.63 -0.65
N GLU A 584 19.43 39.37 -0.66
CA GLU A 584 19.86 38.34 0.28
C GLU A 584 21.20 37.72 -0.13
N TYR A 585 21.39 37.46 -1.43
CA TYR A 585 22.54 36.74 -1.98
C TYR A 585 23.50 37.65 -2.75
N VAL A 586 24.08 38.60 -2.04
CA VAL A 586 25.06 39.54 -2.61
C VAL A 586 26.46 38.95 -2.53
N LEU A 587 27.16 38.90 -3.67
CA LEU A 587 28.58 38.51 -3.70
C LEU A 587 29.45 39.58 -3.02
N PRO A 588 30.43 39.17 -2.19
CA PRO A 588 31.32 40.07 -1.46
C PRO A 588 32.33 40.82 -2.34
#